data_AF-A0A830FSG9-F1
#
_entry.id   AF-A0A830FSG9-F1
#
_cell.length_a   1.000
_cell.length_b   1.000
_cell.length_c   1.000
_cell.angle_alpha   90.00
_cell.angle_beta   90.00
_cell.angle_gamma   90.00
#
_symmetry.space_group_name_H-M   'P 1'
#
loop_
_entity.id
_entity.type
_entity.pdbx_description
1 polymer ?
#
loop_
_entity_poly.entity_id
_entity_poly.type
_entity_poly.pdbx_seq_one_letter_code
_entity_poly.pdbx_strand_id
1 'polypeptide(L)'
;MPADTARGRLPGFFYRFAHPALAVVSTVGSLLWLAGFALAGAGVALRASDPTTAYALFYYGSLVSLAGIAGIAAVVAYLVVLWLLRDVLDVLDWEKPEPGARR
;
A
#
# COMPACT_ATOMS: atom_id res chain seq x y z
N MET A 1 -13.46 -23.18 25.92
CA MET A 1 -13.23 -23.11 24.47
C MET A 1 -12.62 -21.75 24.15
N PRO A 2 -11.39 -21.65 23.62
CA PRO A 2 -10.87 -20.38 23.12
C PRO A 2 -11.06 -20.33 21.60
N ALA A 3 -12.19 -19.79 21.17
CA ALA A 3 -12.41 -19.39 19.78
C ALA A 3 -12.95 -17.96 19.83
N ASP A 4 -12.13 -16.97 19.41
CA ASP A 4 -12.55 -15.65 18.88
C ASP A 4 -11.50 -14.52 18.97
N THR A 5 -10.21 -14.79 19.18
CA THR A 5 -9.18 -13.70 19.22
C THR A 5 -8.62 -13.28 17.86
N ALA A 6 -9.03 -13.91 16.76
CA ALA A 6 -8.47 -13.62 15.43
C ALA A 6 -9.19 -12.47 14.70
N ARG A 7 -10.50 -12.28 14.90
CA ARG A 7 -11.29 -11.33 14.09
C ARG A 7 -11.19 -9.86 14.54
N GLY A 8 -10.66 -9.57 15.73
CA GLY A 8 -10.57 -8.21 16.29
C GLY A 8 -9.21 -7.51 16.16
N ARG A 9 -8.14 -8.19 15.71
CA ARG A 9 -6.77 -7.64 15.76
C ARG A 9 -6.42 -6.67 14.62
N LEU A 10 -7.05 -6.83 13.45
CA LEU A 10 -6.73 -6.07 12.24
C LEU A 10 -7.27 -4.62 12.23
N PRO A 11 -8.52 -4.33 12.64
CA PRO A 11 -9.09 -2.98 12.47
C PRO A 11 -8.33 -1.92 13.29
N GLY A 12 -8.05 -2.20 14.57
CA GLY A 12 -7.40 -1.23 15.46
C GLY A 12 -5.94 -0.92 15.12
N PHE A 13 -5.23 -1.85 14.46
CA PHE A 13 -3.84 -1.66 14.05
C PHE A 13 -3.74 -0.56 12.98
N PHE A 14 -4.48 -0.70 11.88
CA PHE A 14 -4.42 0.25 10.76
C PHE A 14 -4.89 1.65 11.16
N TYR A 15 -5.82 1.77 12.11
CA TYR A 15 -6.24 3.08 12.64
C TYR A 15 -5.10 3.85 13.33
N ARG A 16 -4.14 3.16 13.95
CA ARG A 16 -3.00 3.81 14.63
C ARG A 16 -1.88 4.19 13.65
N PHE A 17 -1.74 3.43 12.57
CA PHE A 17 -0.78 3.70 11.49
C PHE A 17 -1.37 4.52 10.34
N ALA A 18 -2.62 4.95 10.44
CA ALA A 18 -3.23 5.96 9.56
C ALA A 18 -2.60 7.33 9.81
N HIS A 19 -1.29 7.45 9.58
CA HIS A 19 -0.60 8.71 9.57
C HIS A 19 -1.06 9.51 8.34
N PRO A 20 -1.41 10.81 8.50
CA PRO A 20 -1.84 11.65 7.39
C PRO A 20 -0.87 11.60 6.19
N ALA A 21 0.43 11.47 6.46
CA ALA A 21 1.45 11.33 5.43
C ALA A 21 1.26 10.08 4.54
N LEU A 22 0.87 8.92 5.09
CA LEU A 22 0.63 7.71 4.30
C LEU A 22 -0.64 7.82 3.46
N ALA A 23 -1.68 8.46 4.01
CA ALA A 23 -2.88 8.78 3.26
C ALA A 23 -2.58 9.73 2.09
N VAL A 24 -1.73 10.73 2.29
CA VAL A 24 -1.29 11.65 1.23
C VAL A 24 -0.48 10.90 0.17
N VAL A 25 0.51 10.09 0.55
CA VAL A 25 1.34 9.34 -0.43
C VAL A 25 0.50 8.36 -1.24
N SER A 26 -0.42 7.63 -0.60
CA SER A 26 -1.32 6.71 -1.31
C SER A 26 -2.32 7.45 -2.21
N THR A 27 -2.82 8.61 -1.77
CA THR A 27 -3.69 9.47 -2.60
C THR A 27 -2.94 10.01 -3.81
N VAL A 28 -1.72 10.54 -3.62
CA VAL A 28 -0.86 11.02 -4.70
C VAL A 28 -0.53 9.87 -5.66
N GLY A 29 -0.16 8.70 -5.16
CA GLY A 29 0.08 7.51 -5.98
C GLY A 29 -1.14 7.10 -6.81
N SER A 30 -2.33 7.16 -6.21
CA SER A 30 -3.60 6.87 -6.90
C SER A 30 -3.93 7.91 -7.98
N LEU A 31 -3.66 9.19 -7.71
CA LEU A 31 -3.83 10.27 -8.68
C LEU A 31 -2.86 10.14 -9.86
N LEU A 32 -1.59 9.83 -9.59
CA LEU A 32 -0.61 9.55 -10.64
C LEU A 32 -1.04 8.35 -11.47
N TRP A 33 -1.49 7.27 -10.84
CA TRP A 33 -2.03 6.12 -11.55
C TRP A 33 -3.20 6.47 -12.45
N LEU A 34 -4.19 7.21 -11.94
CA LEU A 34 -5.35 7.63 -12.70
C LEU A 34 -4.98 8.55 -13.87
N ALA A 35 -4.05 9.49 -13.65
CA ALA A 35 -3.57 10.40 -14.69
C ALA A 35 -2.86 9.64 -15.81
N GLY A 36 -1.97 8.69 -15.46
CA GLY A 36 -1.28 7.84 -16.43
C GLY A 36 -2.24 6.96 -17.22
N PHE A 37 -3.28 6.41 -16.56
CA PHE A 37 -4.33 5.65 -17.21
C PHE A 37 -5.13 6.51 -18.21
N ALA A 38 -5.49 7.73 -17.83
CA ALA A 38 -6.19 8.67 -18.71
C ALA A 38 -5.34 9.05 -19.94
N LEU A 39 -4.04 9.29 -19.76
CA LEU A 39 -3.08 9.54 -20.85
C LEU A 39 -3.01 8.36 -21.82
N ALA A 40 -2.91 7.13 -21.32
CA ALA A 40 -2.91 5.94 -22.15
C ALA A 40 -4.24 5.79 -22.92
N GLY A 41 -5.38 6.06 -22.27
CA GLY A 41 -6.70 6.07 -22.90
C GLY A 41 -6.83 7.11 -24.02
N ALA A 42 -6.27 8.32 -23.83
CA ALA A 42 -6.19 9.34 -24.88
C ALA A 42 -5.34 8.88 -26.07
N GLY A 43 -4.24 8.17 -25.80
CA GLY A 43 -3.43 7.52 -26.84
C GLY A 43 -4.23 6.51 -27.68
N VAL A 44 -5.12 5.72 -27.05
CA VAL A 44 -6.01 4.80 -27.79
C VAL A 44 -6.91 5.58 -28.76
N ALA A 45 -7.49 6.69 -28.32
CA ALA A 45 -8.38 7.50 -29.15
C ALA A 45 -7.66 8.12 -30.36
N LEU A 46 -6.38 8.49 -30.19
CA LEU A 46 -5.57 9.11 -31.25
C LEU A 46 -4.88 8.10 -32.18
N ARG A 47 -4.89 6.81 -31.85
CA ARG A 47 -4.10 5.78 -32.54
C ARG A 47 -4.31 5.72 -34.05
N ALA A 48 -5.52 6.01 -34.53
CA ALA A 48 -5.86 5.97 -35.95
C ALA A 48 -5.47 7.25 -36.72
N SER A 49 -5.46 8.41 -36.05
CA SER A 49 -5.21 9.71 -36.67
C SER A 49 -3.76 10.19 -36.51
N ASP A 50 -3.12 9.91 -35.38
CA ASP A 50 -1.75 10.29 -35.08
C ASP A 50 -1.07 9.18 -34.25
N PRO A 51 -0.51 8.16 -34.92
CA PRO A 51 0.07 7.00 -34.24
C PRO A 51 1.34 7.37 -33.46
N THR A 52 2.13 8.33 -33.94
CA THR A 52 3.34 8.81 -33.27
C THR A 52 3.03 9.44 -31.91
N THR A 53 2.04 10.33 -31.87
CA THR A 53 1.59 10.93 -30.61
C THR A 53 0.91 9.90 -29.71
N ALA A 54 0.14 8.97 -30.28
CA ALA A 54 -0.47 7.88 -29.52
C ALA A 54 0.56 7.00 -28.80
N TYR A 55 1.67 6.63 -29.45
CA TYR A 55 2.75 5.86 -28.81
C TYR A 55 3.42 6.62 -27.67
N ALA A 56 3.69 7.92 -27.86
CA ALA A 56 4.27 8.75 -26.81
C ALA A 56 3.35 8.84 -25.58
N LEU A 57 2.05 9.09 -25.79
CA LEU A 57 1.06 9.13 -24.72
C LEU A 57 0.95 7.80 -23.97
N PHE A 58 1.01 6.67 -24.70
CA PHE A 58 1.02 5.35 -24.08
C PHE A 58 2.27 5.13 -23.22
N TYR A 59 3.44 5.49 -23.72
CA TYR A 59 4.71 5.31 -23.02
C TYR A 59 4.75 6.16 -21.74
N TYR A 60 4.52 7.47 -21.86
CA TYR A 60 4.55 8.37 -20.71
C TYR A 60 3.41 8.09 -19.73
N GLY A 61 2.19 7.80 -20.23
CA GLY A 61 1.07 7.39 -19.38
C GLY A 61 1.40 6.11 -18.58
N SER A 62 2.03 5.12 -19.21
CA SER A 62 2.45 3.89 -18.53
C SER A 62 3.49 4.14 -17.44
N LEU A 63 4.48 5.01 -17.70
CA LEU A 63 5.50 5.38 -16.69
C LEU A 63 4.89 6.08 -15.48
N VAL A 64 4.00 7.04 -15.72
CA VAL A 64 3.29 7.76 -14.65
C VAL A 64 2.42 6.79 -13.84
N SER A 65 1.73 5.88 -14.52
CA SER A 65 0.93 4.83 -13.86
C SER A 65 1.77 3.90 -13.00
N LEU A 66 2.92 3.47 -13.52
CA LEU A 66 3.84 2.59 -12.82
C LEU A 66 4.41 3.25 -11.57
N ALA A 67 4.78 4.53 -11.66
CA ALA A 67 5.25 5.31 -10.51
C ALA A 67 4.18 5.42 -9.42
N GLY A 68 2.92 5.66 -9.82
CA GLY A 68 1.77 5.67 -8.90
C GLY A 68 1.59 4.34 -8.17
N ILE A 69 1.60 3.22 -8.92
CA ILE A 69 1.51 1.86 -8.36
C ILE A 69 2.68 1.57 -7.42
N ALA A 70 3.91 1.90 -7.81
CA ALA A 70 5.09 1.67 -7.00
C ALA A 70 5.02 2.40 -5.65
N GLY A 71 4.53 3.65 -5.65
CA GLY A 71 4.31 4.40 -4.42
C GLY A 71 3.27 3.74 -3.50
N ILE A 72 2.14 3.30 -4.05
CA ILE A 72 1.11 2.58 -3.29
C ILE A 72 1.67 1.26 -2.73
N ALA A 73 2.37 0.49 -3.55
CA ALA A 73 2.97 -0.78 -3.16
C ALA A 73 4.01 -0.61 -2.04
N ALA A 74 4.82 0.45 -2.10
CA ALA A 74 5.77 0.77 -1.04
C ALA A 74 5.08 1.08 0.30
N VAL A 75 3.98 1.83 0.28
CA VAL A 75 3.17 2.11 1.48
C VAL A 75 2.57 0.83 2.05
N VAL A 76 2.00 -0.04 1.21
CA VAL A 76 1.45 -1.33 1.63
C VAL A 76 2.54 -2.21 2.23
N ALA A 77 3.69 -2.34 1.57
CA ALA A 77 4.82 -3.12 2.07
C ALA A 77 5.31 -2.58 3.42
N TYR A 78 5.41 -1.26 3.59
CA TYR A 78 5.78 -0.64 4.85
C TYR A 78 4.81 -1.00 5.99
N LEU A 79 3.50 -0.90 5.74
CA LEU A 79 2.48 -1.26 6.73
C LEU A 79 2.53 -2.75 7.10
N VAL A 80 2.79 -3.63 6.12
CA VAL A 80 2.95 -5.07 6.36
C VAL A 80 4.20 -5.35 7.21
N VAL A 81 5.32 -4.70 6.94
CA VAL A 81 6.55 -4.83 7.75
C VAL A 81 6.31 -4.40 9.19
N LEU A 82 5.65 -3.25 9.40
CA LEU A 82 5.30 -2.80 10.75
C LEU A 82 4.37 -3.77 11.48
N TRP A 83 3.43 -4.37 10.74
CA TRP A 83 2.51 -5.36 11.30
C TRP A 83 3.25 -6.63 11.73
N LEU A 84 4.15 -7.15 10.89
CA LEU A 84 4.96 -8.32 11.20
C LEU A 84 5.91 -8.08 12.37
N LEU A 85 6.57 -6.91 12.42
CA LEU A 85 7.45 -6.55 13.53
C LEU A 85 6.70 -6.54 14.87
N ARG A 86 5.49 -5.99 14.88
CA ARG A 86 4.65 -6.02 16.07
C ARG A 86 4.28 -7.44 16.46
N ASP A 87 3.86 -8.27 15.52
CA ASP A 87 3.46 -9.66 15.80
C ASP A 87 4.62 -10.45 16.41
N VAL A 88 5.83 -10.29 15.88
CA VAL A 88 7.05 -10.89 16.45
C VAL A 88 7.36 -10.37 17.86
N LEU A 89 7.25 -9.07 18.10
CA LEU A 89 7.48 -8.48 19.42
C LEU A 89 6.43 -8.94 20.45
N ASP A 90 5.14 -8.96 20.07
CA ASP A 90 4.05 -9.43 20.93
C ASP A 90 4.25 -10.92 21.31
N VAL A 91 4.80 -11.74 20.40
CA VAL A 91 5.17 -13.15 20.70
C VAL A 91 6.32 -13.23 21.70
N LEU A 92 7.38 -12.44 21.54
CA LEU A 92 8.53 -12.44 22.44
C LEU A 92 8.21 -11.97 23.85
N ASP A 93 7.29 -11.01 24.01
CA ASP A 93 6.84 -10.57 25.33
C ASP A 93 5.98 -11.62 26.04
N TRP A 94 5.30 -12.50 25.29
CA TRP A 94 4.53 -13.62 25.84
C TRP A 94 5.42 -14.74 26.41
N GLU A 95 6.63 -14.91 25.87
CA GLU A 95 7.60 -15.92 26.32
C GLU A 95 8.41 -15.49 27.55
N LYS A 96 8.34 -14.22 27.97
CA LYS A 96 9.01 -13.79 29.20
C LYS A 96 8.28 -14.40 30.42
N PRO A 97 8.97 -15.19 31.26
CA PRO A 97 8.38 -15.66 32.50
C PRO A 97 8.05 -14.45 33.38
N GLU A 98 6.84 -14.41 33.93
CA GLU A 98 6.43 -13.35 34.84
C GLU A 98 7.47 -13.19 35.97
N PRO A 99 7.85 -11.97 36.37
CA PRO A 99 8.89 -11.73 37.38
C PRO A 99 8.60 -12.28 38.79
N GLY A 100 7.50 -13.04 38.98
CA GLY A 100 7.10 -13.63 40.25
C GLY A 100 6.86 -15.15 40.23
N ALA A 101 7.00 -15.83 39.08
CA ALA A 101 6.62 -17.25 38.95
C ALA A 101 7.65 -18.27 39.48
N ARG A 102 8.71 -17.83 40.16
CA ARG A 102 9.60 -18.69 40.94
C ARG A 102 9.38 -18.44 42.42
N ARG A 103 8.47 -19.20 43.02
CA ARG A 103 8.48 -19.50 44.45
C ARG A 103 8.33 -21.00 44.62
#